data_AF-A0A3Q3XJ98-F1
#
_entry.id   AF-A0A3Q3XJ98-F1
#
_cell.length_a   1.000
_cell.length_b   1.000
_cell.length_c   1.000
_cell.angle_alpha   90.00
_cell.angle_beta   90.00
_cell.angle_gamma   90.00
#
_symmetry.space_group_name_H-M   'P 1'
#
loop_
_entity.id
_entity.type
_entity.pdbx_description
1 polymer ?
#
loop_
_entity_poly.entity_id
_entity_poly.type
_entity_poly.pdbx_seq_one_letter_code
_entity_poly.pdbx_strand_id
1 'polypeptide(L)'
;SHDSTFTLSCCAAHSLFTCEPIRVHRCLGMPYNMTFFPNMMDHYDQDIAAASMEPFMPLVNLNCSPNVHHFLCQAFIPACIGENTVFRPCREDCNTVLSDCKENIRIFGITWPPELHDWAPPETTPVTSTSTKRDLGFWCPLQLKTKPGLGSSFLGAQDCAPPCSNMYFKPGDIIFAKSFVGVCSIICLGATLFTFLTFLIDVKRFRYPERPIIFYAVCYSFVSLMYFIGFLLGNNAACTKATHPSGVDTVVLGSQSKGCTLLFMLLYFFSIAGIVWWVILTITWFLAAGPKWSCEAIEKKAMWFHFAAWGIPGVLTVMLLVLNKVEGDNISGVCFVGLYDLDALRYFVLAPLCMGVIIGLFLILAGIVSLNNVRQVIQHDEHNQEKLKKFMIRIGVFSCLYLVPLVTLLACYTYEQSHRSTWEKTWIHDRCQEYSIPCPHEHSNQPNQR
;
A
#
# COMPACT_ATOMS: atom_id res chain seq x y z
N SER A 1 3.57 -48.27 11.74
CA SER A 1 2.82 -48.41 10.47
C SER A 1 2.12 -47.08 10.21
N HIS A 2 2.86 -46.16 9.58
CA HIS A 2 2.34 -44.91 9.05
C HIS A 2 1.74 -45.19 7.67
N ASP A 3 0.54 -44.70 7.39
CA ASP A 3 0.35 -43.76 6.28
C ASP A 3 -1.04 -43.11 6.31
N SER A 4 -0.99 -41.78 6.29
CA SER A 4 -2.12 -40.86 6.16
C SER A 4 -2.15 -40.37 4.72
N THR A 5 -3.31 -40.30 4.08
CA THR A 5 -3.50 -39.45 2.89
C THR A 5 -4.92 -38.88 2.85
N PHE A 6 -5.05 -37.68 3.42
CA PHE A 6 -6.05 -36.71 3.03
C PHE A 6 -5.61 -36.07 1.71
N THR A 7 -6.34 -36.28 0.63
CA THR A 7 -6.15 -35.52 -0.61
C THR A 7 -7.01 -34.26 -0.57
N LEU A 8 -6.39 -33.14 -0.21
CA LEU A 8 -6.88 -31.80 -0.56
C LEU A 8 -6.90 -31.70 -2.09
N SER A 9 -8.08 -31.55 -2.69
CA SER A 9 -8.20 -31.17 -4.09
C SER A 9 -7.76 -29.72 -4.22
N CYS A 10 -6.55 -29.52 -4.73
CA CYS A 10 -5.90 -28.23 -4.87
C CYS A 10 -6.64 -27.39 -5.92
N CYS A 11 -6.93 -26.14 -5.58
CA CYS A 11 -7.51 -25.13 -6.46
C CYS A 11 -6.62 -24.97 -7.70
N ALA A 12 -7.05 -25.54 -8.83
CA ALA A 12 -6.46 -25.28 -10.14
C ALA A 12 -6.87 -23.88 -10.56
N ALA A 13 -5.86 -23.11 -10.91
CA ALA A 13 -5.93 -21.68 -10.90
C ALA A 13 -5.24 -21.24 -12.20
N HIS A 14 -6.05 -20.70 -13.10
CA HIS A 14 -5.77 -20.63 -14.52
C HIS A 14 -5.53 -19.18 -14.92
N SER A 15 -4.40 -18.94 -15.59
CA SER A 15 -4.31 -17.97 -16.70
C SER A 15 -2.89 -18.02 -17.26
N LEU A 16 -2.65 -19.02 -18.11
CA LEU A 16 -1.53 -19.03 -19.07
C LEU A 16 -1.93 -18.32 -20.38
N PHE A 17 -3.01 -17.54 -20.40
CA PHE A 17 -3.76 -17.20 -21.62
C PHE A 17 -3.99 -18.46 -22.47
N THR A 18 -4.48 -19.52 -21.83
CA THR A 18 -4.81 -20.80 -22.46
C THR A 18 -6.23 -21.18 -22.09
N CYS A 19 -6.88 -22.03 -22.89
CA CYS A 19 -8.15 -22.62 -22.48
C CYS A 19 -8.04 -23.24 -21.07
N GLU A 20 -9.05 -23.06 -20.23
CA GLU A 20 -9.14 -23.56 -18.86
C GLU A 20 -10.40 -24.44 -18.67
N PRO A 21 -10.37 -25.47 -17.81
CA PRO A 21 -11.53 -26.32 -17.53
C PRO A 21 -12.66 -25.54 -16.86
N ILE A 22 -13.90 -25.89 -17.19
CA ILE A 22 -15.09 -25.29 -16.59
C ILE A 22 -15.24 -25.74 -15.14
N ARG A 23 -15.33 -24.76 -14.23
CA ARG A 23 -15.57 -24.94 -12.78
C ARG A 23 -16.97 -24.50 -12.36
N VAL A 24 -17.64 -23.68 -13.16
CA VAL A 24 -18.98 -23.17 -12.86
C VAL A 24 -20.00 -24.32 -12.90
N HIS A 25 -20.52 -24.69 -11.72
CA HIS A 25 -21.38 -25.87 -11.55
C HIS A 25 -22.57 -25.90 -12.52
N ARG A 26 -23.17 -24.75 -12.79
CA ARG A 26 -24.33 -24.64 -13.67
C ARG A 26 -24.01 -24.83 -15.16
N CYS A 27 -22.75 -24.71 -15.55
CA CYS A 27 -22.29 -24.94 -16.92
C CYS A 27 -21.47 -26.24 -17.04
N LEU A 28 -21.48 -27.09 -16.00
CA LEU A 28 -20.98 -28.45 -16.11
C LEU A 28 -21.95 -29.29 -16.96
N GLY A 29 -21.42 -30.11 -17.87
CA GLY A 29 -22.23 -30.94 -18.77
C GLY A 29 -22.63 -30.27 -20.09
N MET A 30 -22.13 -29.07 -20.37
CA MET A 30 -22.15 -28.47 -21.71
C MET A 30 -21.39 -29.34 -22.72
N PRO A 31 -21.64 -29.21 -24.04
CA PRO A 31 -20.93 -29.98 -25.08
C PRO A 31 -19.42 -29.67 -25.17
N TYR A 32 -18.93 -28.74 -24.35
CA TYR A 32 -17.54 -28.36 -24.21
C TYR A 32 -17.17 -28.35 -22.71
N ASN A 33 -15.91 -28.66 -22.41
CA ASN A 33 -15.38 -28.74 -21.04
C ASN A 33 -14.31 -27.69 -20.74
N MET A 34 -13.93 -26.88 -21.74
CA MET A 34 -12.91 -25.84 -21.64
C MET A 34 -13.49 -24.48 -22.03
N THR A 35 -13.07 -23.44 -21.33
CA THR A 35 -13.46 -22.03 -21.49
C THR A 35 -12.22 -21.13 -21.60
N PHE A 36 -12.42 -19.87 -21.94
CA PHE A 36 -11.35 -18.87 -22.04
C PHE A 36 -11.80 -17.54 -21.46
N PHE A 37 -10.88 -16.91 -20.74
CA PHE A 37 -11.08 -15.60 -20.14
C PHE A 37 -9.95 -14.63 -20.53
N PRO A 38 -10.23 -13.34 -20.75
CA PRO A 38 -11.53 -12.69 -20.59
C PRO A 38 -12.60 -13.12 -21.59
N ASN A 39 -13.84 -13.20 -21.12
CA ASN A 39 -15.01 -13.45 -21.96
C ASN A 39 -15.47 -12.15 -22.66
N MET A 40 -16.54 -12.24 -23.45
CA MET A 40 -17.04 -11.09 -24.24
C MET A 40 -17.70 -9.96 -23.44
N MET A 41 -17.93 -10.18 -22.14
CA MET A 41 -18.48 -9.18 -21.21
C MET A 41 -17.39 -8.59 -20.31
N ASP A 42 -16.12 -8.74 -20.70
CA ASP A 42 -14.96 -8.34 -19.90
C ASP A 42 -14.97 -8.90 -18.47
N HIS A 43 -15.59 -10.07 -18.28
CA HIS A 43 -15.31 -10.88 -17.10
C HIS A 43 -13.98 -11.58 -17.35
N TYR A 44 -13.07 -11.54 -16.38
CA TYR A 44 -11.70 -12.06 -16.51
C TYR A 44 -11.47 -13.40 -15.79
N ASP A 45 -12.45 -13.89 -15.03
CA ASP A 45 -12.44 -15.22 -14.40
C ASP A 45 -13.87 -15.79 -14.33
N GLN A 46 -13.95 -17.13 -14.28
CA GLN A 46 -15.19 -17.89 -14.17
C GLN A 46 -16.06 -17.49 -12.97
N ASP A 47 -15.48 -17.12 -11.83
CA ASP A 47 -16.23 -16.73 -10.63
C ASP A 47 -16.93 -15.39 -10.81
N ILE A 48 -16.25 -14.41 -11.44
CA ILE A 48 -16.84 -13.11 -11.79
C ILE A 48 -17.98 -13.31 -12.79
N ALA A 49 -17.76 -14.15 -13.79
CA ALA A 49 -18.78 -14.49 -14.77
C ALA A 49 -19.97 -15.21 -14.12
N ALA A 50 -19.73 -16.17 -13.22
CA ALA A 50 -20.78 -16.89 -12.51
C ALA A 50 -21.61 -15.96 -11.61
N ALA A 51 -20.97 -15.06 -10.87
CA ALA A 51 -21.64 -14.07 -10.04
C ALA A 51 -22.48 -13.10 -10.88
N SER A 52 -21.97 -12.69 -12.04
CA SER A 52 -22.67 -11.80 -12.98
C SER A 52 -23.78 -12.52 -13.76
N MET A 53 -23.70 -13.85 -13.88
CA MET A 53 -24.71 -14.70 -14.49
C MET A 53 -25.87 -15.00 -13.51
N GLU A 54 -25.64 -14.95 -12.19
CA GLU A 54 -26.62 -15.29 -11.16
C GLU A 54 -27.99 -14.56 -11.30
N PRO A 55 -28.05 -13.25 -11.64
CA PRO A 55 -29.32 -12.57 -11.87
C PRO A 55 -30.19 -13.17 -13.00
N PHE A 56 -29.60 -13.93 -13.92
CA PHE A 56 -30.30 -14.54 -15.06
C PHE A 56 -30.89 -15.93 -14.73
N MET A 57 -30.57 -16.49 -13.56
CA MET A 57 -31.02 -17.85 -13.16
C MET A 57 -32.54 -18.05 -13.12
N PRO A 58 -33.37 -17.05 -12.78
CA PRO A 58 -34.82 -17.20 -12.89
C PRO A 58 -35.28 -17.60 -14.30
N LEU A 59 -34.61 -17.13 -15.35
CA LEU A 59 -34.94 -17.46 -16.75
C LEU A 59 -34.67 -18.93 -17.07
N VAL A 60 -33.56 -19.46 -16.54
CA VAL A 60 -33.19 -20.87 -16.67
C VAL A 60 -34.17 -21.76 -15.91
N ASN A 61 -34.50 -21.40 -14.67
CA ASN A 61 -35.39 -22.20 -13.82
C ASN A 61 -36.83 -22.26 -14.36
N LEU A 62 -37.29 -21.19 -15.01
CA LEU A 62 -38.60 -21.13 -15.67
C LEU A 62 -38.59 -21.72 -17.07
N ASN A 63 -37.41 -22.05 -17.61
CA ASN A 63 -37.20 -22.59 -18.94
C ASN A 63 -37.98 -21.81 -20.02
N CYS A 64 -37.85 -20.48 -20.01
CA CYS A 64 -38.63 -19.60 -20.88
C CYS A 64 -38.33 -19.77 -22.37
N SER A 65 -37.14 -20.27 -22.71
CA SER A 65 -36.73 -20.64 -24.07
C SER A 65 -35.98 -21.97 -24.00
N PRO A 66 -36.10 -22.87 -25.01
CA PRO A 66 -35.36 -24.12 -25.04
C PRO A 66 -33.83 -23.93 -25.01
N ASN A 67 -33.34 -22.78 -25.50
CA ASN A 67 -31.91 -22.50 -25.59
C ASN A 67 -31.38 -21.60 -24.46
N VAL A 68 -32.20 -21.21 -23.47
CA VAL A 68 -31.83 -20.20 -22.47
C VAL A 68 -30.59 -20.59 -21.66
N HIS A 69 -30.50 -21.85 -21.21
CA HIS A 69 -29.38 -22.35 -20.41
C HIS A 69 -28.09 -22.40 -21.25
N HIS A 70 -28.20 -22.95 -22.46
CA HIS A 70 -27.08 -23.06 -23.39
C HIS A 70 -26.53 -21.69 -23.79
N PHE A 71 -27.42 -20.75 -24.10
CA PHE A 71 -27.07 -19.38 -24.46
C PHE A 71 -26.33 -18.66 -23.33
N LEU A 72 -26.83 -18.74 -22.09
CA LEU A 72 -26.18 -18.10 -20.94
C LEU A 72 -24.81 -18.72 -20.66
N CYS A 73 -24.67 -20.04 -20.74
CA CYS A 73 -23.35 -20.67 -20.59
C CYS A 73 -22.40 -20.26 -21.72
N GLN A 74 -22.84 -20.15 -22.98
CA GLN A 74 -21.97 -19.66 -24.06
C GLN A 74 -21.61 -18.18 -23.94
N ALA A 75 -22.52 -17.35 -23.42
CA ALA A 75 -22.28 -15.92 -23.21
C ALA A 75 -21.29 -15.68 -22.07
N PHE A 76 -21.52 -16.30 -20.90
CA PHE A 76 -20.73 -16.06 -19.69
C PHE A 76 -19.50 -16.97 -19.60
N ILE A 77 -19.56 -18.21 -20.09
CA ILE A 77 -18.52 -19.25 -20.02
C ILE A 77 -18.26 -19.80 -21.44
N PRO A 78 -17.69 -19.00 -22.35
CA PRO A 78 -17.61 -19.34 -23.77
C PRO A 78 -16.71 -20.55 -24.03
N ALA A 79 -17.07 -21.40 -25.00
CA ALA A 79 -16.26 -22.57 -25.34
C ALA A 79 -14.88 -22.17 -25.88
N CYS A 80 -13.83 -22.87 -25.45
CA CYS A 80 -12.47 -22.71 -25.95
C CYS A 80 -11.94 -24.03 -26.53
N ILE A 81 -11.44 -24.00 -27.77
CA ILE A 81 -10.86 -25.16 -28.46
C ILE A 81 -9.48 -24.80 -29.01
N GLY A 82 -8.50 -25.69 -28.85
CA GLY A 82 -7.14 -25.51 -29.39
C GLY A 82 -6.31 -24.42 -28.69
N GLU A 83 -5.39 -23.77 -29.42
CA GLU A 83 -4.60 -22.62 -28.95
C GLU A 83 -5.44 -21.33 -28.93
N ASN A 84 -6.43 -21.25 -28.04
CA ASN A 84 -7.22 -20.03 -27.74
C ASN A 84 -8.25 -19.60 -28.79
N THR A 85 -8.90 -20.55 -29.45
CA THR A 85 -10.06 -20.25 -30.29
C THR A 85 -11.31 -20.22 -29.42
N VAL A 86 -11.95 -19.05 -29.32
CA VAL A 86 -13.13 -18.83 -28.47
C VAL A 86 -14.38 -18.71 -29.33
N PHE A 87 -15.45 -19.41 -28.93
CA PHE A 87 -16.74 -19.40 -29.62
C PHE A 87 -17.71 -18.45 -28.95
N ARG A 88 -18.42 -17.65 -29.76
CA ARG A 88 -19.45 -16.71 -29.32
C ARG A 88 -20.85 -17.30 -29.56
N PRO A 89 -21.86 -16.93 -28.76
CA PRO A 89 -23.24 -17.33 -29.01
C PRO A 89 -23.72 -16.74 -30.35
N CYS A 90 -24.54 -17.51 -31.08
CA CYS A 90 -25.13 -17.08 -32.34
C CYS A 90 -26.08 -15.89 -32.14
N ARG A 91 -26.15 -15.00 -33.15
CA ARG A 91 -27.13 -13.90 -33.17
C ARG A 91 -28.57 -14.39 -33.06
N GLU A 92 -28.85 -15.48 -33.77
CA GLU A 92 -30.19 -16.08 -33.85
C GLU A 92 -30.62 -16.64 -32.50
N ASP A 93 -29.72 -17.33 -31.80
CA ASP A 93 -29.97 -17.82 -30.44
C ASP A 93 -30.20 -16.67 -29.45
N CYS A 94 -29.40 -15.60 -29.54
CA CYS A 94 -29.59 -14.41 -28.72
C CYS A 94 -30.96 -13.77 -28.93
N ASN A 95 -31.36 -13.54 -30.18
CA ASN A 95 -32.65 -12.94 -30.52
C ASN A 95 -33.81 -13.83 -30.08
N THR A 96 -33.69 -15.15 -30.26
CA THR A 96 -34.69 -16.13 -29.86
C THR A 96 -34.89 -16.11 -28.35
N VAL A 97 -33.81 -16.28 -27.57
CA VAL A 97 -33.86 -16.25 -26.10
C VAL A 97 -34.37 -14.90 -25.58
N LEU A 98 -33.94 -13.78 -26.18
CA LEU A 98 -34.42 -12.45 -25.80
C LEU A 98 -35.93 -12.29 -26.06
N SER A 99 -36.43 -12.82 -27.17
CA SER A 99 -37.85 -12.75 -27.53
C SER A 99 -38.73 -13.64 -26.65
N ASP A 100 -38.30 -14.88 -26.42
CA ASP A 100 -39.01 -15.89 -25.63
C ASP A 100 -39.07 -15.51 -24.14
N CYS A 101 -37.95 -15.00 -23.61
CA CYS A 101 -37.82 -14.67 -22.20
C CYS A 101 -38.20 -13.22 -21.86
N LYS A 102 -38.68 -12.43 -22.83
CA LYS A 102 -38.94 -10.99 -22.70
C LYS A 102 -39.81 -10.62 -21.50
N GLU A 103 -40.89 -11.37 -21.28
CA GLU A 103 -41.81 -11.08 -20.17
C GLU A 103 -41.17 -11.41 -18.81
N ASN A 104 -40.43 -12.52 -18.73
CA ASN A 104 -39.69 -12.87 -17.51
C ASN A 104 -38.59 -11.86 -17.20
N ILE A 105 -37.85 -11.38 -18.20
CA ILE A 105 -36.84 -10.32 -18.03
C ILE A 105 -37.47 -9.08 -17.39
N ARG A 106 -38.67 -8.69 -17.85
CA ARG A 106 -39.42 -7.56 -17.30
C ARG A 106 -39.88 -7.83 -15.86
N ILE A 107 -40.43 -9.02 -15.58
CA ILE A 107 -40.95 -9.40 -14.26
C ILE A 107 -39.82 -9.41 -13.21
N PHE A 108 -38.65 -9.95 -13.55
CA PHE A 108 -37.52 -10.05 -12.63
C PHE A 108 -36.61 -8.82 -12.63
N GLY A 109 -36.92 -7.80 -13.45
CA GLY A 109 -36.12 -6.57 -13.53
C GLY A 109 -34.69 -6.81 -14.00
N ILE A 110 -34.48 -7.79 -14.90
CA ILE A 110 -33.16 -8.15 -15.40
C ILE A 110 -32.71 -7.10 -16.43
N THR A 111 -31.57 -6.46 -16.19
CA THR A 111 -30.94 -5.56 -17.17
C THR A 111 -30.21 -6.40 -18.21
N TRP A 112 -30.60 -6.28 -19.49
CA TRP A 112 -29.92 -6.96 -20.58
C TRP A 112 -28.62 -6.22 -20.96
N PRO A 113 -27.44 -6.88 -20.90
CA PRO A 113 -26.16 -6.25 -21.22
C PRO A 113 -26.08 -5.79 -22.69
N PRO A 114 -25.58 -4.59 -22.98
CA PRO A 114 -25.42 -4.10 -24.36
C PRO A 114 -24.43 -4.95 -25.18
N GLU A 115 -23.48 -5.63 -24.54
CA GLU A 115 -22.52 -6.53 -25.17
C GLU A 115 -23.21 -7.73 -25.85
N LEU A 116 -24.37 -8.14 -25.33
CA LEU A 116 -25.21 -9.18 -25.92
C LEU A 116 -26.09 -8.67 -27.07
N HIS A 117 -26.16 -7.37 -27.31
CA HIS A 117 -26.98 -6.77 -28.37
C HIS A 117 -26.21 -6.58 -29.69
N ASP A 118 -24.95 -6.15 -29.62
CA ASP A 118 -24.27 -5.52 -30.76
C ASP A 118 -23.11 -6.32 -31.41
N TRP A 119 -22.67 -7.47 -30.86
CA TRP A 119 -21.54 -8.25 -31.43
C TRP A 119 -21.93 -9.63 -31.97
N ALA A 120 -22.92 -9.74 -32.83
CA ALA A 120 -23.26 -11.05 -33.38
C ALA A 120 -23.07 -11.10 -34.91
N PRO A 121 -21.98 -11.70 -35.42
CA PRO A 121 -21.90 -12.06 -36.83
C PRO A 121 -23.00 -13.10 -37.16
N PRO A 122 -23.34 -13.30 -38.45
CA PRO A 122 -24.43 -14.18 -38.87
C PRO A 122 -24.25 -15.67 -38.52
N GLU A 123 -23.06 -16.10 -38.10
CA GLU A 123 -22.72 -17.50 -37.80
C GLU A 123 -21.82 -17.59 -36.57
N THR A 124 -21.71 -18.78 -35.94
CA THR A 124 -20.65 -19.16 -34.99
C THR A 124 -19.28 -19.04 -35.66
N THR A 125 -18.78 -17.83 -35.86
CA THR A 125 -17.44 -17.63 -36.38
C THR A 125 -16.45 -17.87 -35.25
N PRO A 126 -15.53 -18.84 -35.37
CA PRO A 126 -14.40 -18.92 -34.47
C PRO A 126 -13.63 -17.61 -34.57
N VAL A 127 -13.62 -16.83 -33.49
CA VAL A 127 -12.71 -15.70 -33.41
C VAL A 127 -11.40 -16.29 -32.95
N THR A 128 -10.48 -16.51 -33.88
CA THR A 128 -9.08 -16.69 -33.51
C THR A 128 -8.71 -15.41 -32.77
N SER A 129 -8.38 -15.53 -31.48
CA SER A 129 -7.78 -14.42 -30.78
C SER A 129 -6.43 -14.17 -31.46
N THR A 130 -6.40 -13.30 -32.48
CA THR A 130 -5.16 -12.73 -33.02
C THR A 130 -4.63 -11.77 -31.97
N SER A 131 -4.34 -12.29 -30.79
CA SER A 131 -3.53 -11.63 -29.79
C SER A 131 -2.12 -11.72 -30.32
N THR A 132 -1.73 -10.75 -31.14
CA THR A 132 -0.44 -10.12 -30.87
C THR A 132 -0.50 -9.72 -29.39
N LYS A 133 -0.01 -10.62 -28.52
CA LYS A 133 0.23 -10.46 -27.09
C LYS A 133 -0.35 -9.15 -26.53
N ARG A 134 -1.66 -9.09 -26.30
CA ARG A 134 -2.23 -7.97 -25.55
C ARG A 134 -1.70 -8.12 -24.13
N ASP A 135 -0.78 -7.24 -23.75
CA ASP A 135 -0.31 -7.12 -22.37
C ASP A 135 -1.47 -6.58 -21.54
N LEU A 136 -2.31 -7.48 -21.03
CA LEU A 136 -3.57 -7.16 -20.36
C LEU A 136 -3.36 -6.49 -18.99
N GLY A 137 -2.11 -6.33 -18.56
CA GLY A 137 -1.74 -5.68 -17.31
C GLY A 137 -2.28 -6.43 -16.09
N PHE A 138 -2.19 -5.78 -14.93
CA PHE A 138 -2.80 -6.29 -13.70
C PHE A 138 -4.31 -5.96 -13.70
N TRP A 139 -5.15 -6.98 -13.59
CA TRP A 139 -6.58 -6.82 -13.31
C TRP A 139 -6.89 -7.17 -11.86
N CYS A 140 -7.90 -6.52 -11.27
CA CYS A 140 -8.31 -6.85 -9.91
C CYS A 140 -9.15 -8.13 -9.87
N PRO A 141 -8.68 -9.20 -9.21
CA PRO A 141 -9.45 -10.42 -9.07
C PRO A 141 -10.59 -10.24 -8.05
N LEU A 142 -11.65 -11.06 -8.14
CA LEU A 142 -12.83 -10.96 -7.26
C LEU A 142 -12.45 -11.01 -5.78
N GLN A 143 -11.43 -11.80 -5.46
CA GLN A 143 -10.94 -12.02 -4.12
C GLN A 143 -10.40 -10.74 -3.47
N LEU A 144 -9.82 -9.84 -4.27
CA LEU A 144 -9.20 -8.57 -3.85
C LEU A 144 -10.09 -7.35 -4.12
N LYS A 145 -11.29 -7.57 -4.67
CA LYS A 145 -12.21 -6.50 -5.03
C LYS A 145 -12.79 -5.86 -3.78
N THR A 146 -12.71 -4.54 -3.75
CA THR A 146 -13.25 -3.69 -2.69
C THR A 146 -14.62 -3.12 -3.09
N LYS A 147 -15.28 -2.44 -2.16
CA LYS A 147 -16.58 -1.81 -2.44
C LYS A 147 -16.40 -0.68 -3.47
N PRO A 148 -17.24 -0.62 -4.51
CA PRO A 148 -17.13 0.38 -5.56
C PRO A 148 -17.28 1.80 -5.00
N GLY A 149 -16.47 2.73 -5.52
CA GLY A 149 -16.55 4.14 -5.19
C GLY A 149 -15.76 4.57 -3.94
N LEU A 150 -14.94 3.69 -3.36
CA LEU A 150 -14.00 4.06 -2.29
C LEU A 150 -12.74 4.78 -2.80
N GLY A 151 -12.50 4.78 -4.11
CA GLY A 151 -11.29 5.34 -4.73
C GLY A 151 -10.02 4.55 -4.40
N SER A 152 -10.15 3.27 -4.03
CA SER A 152 -9.05 2.33 -3.83
C SER A 152 -8.44 1.95 -5.18
N SER A 153 -7.12 2.02 -5.28
CA SER A 153 -6.38 1.63 -6.48
C SER A 153 -5.17 0.81 -6.07
N PHE A 154 -4.99 -0.35 -6.69
CA PHE A 154 -3.86 -1.23 -6.46
C PHE A 154 -3.29 -1.71 -7.80
N LEU A 155 -1.98 -1.49 -8.01
CA LEU A 155 -1.28 -1.82 -9.26
C LEU A 155 -1.97 -1.27 -10.54
N GLY A 156 -2.64 -0.13 -10.41
CA GLY A 156 -3.38 0.53 -11.50
C GLY A 156 -4.84 0.09 -11.66
N ALA A 157 -5.28 -0.99 -10.98
CA ALA A 157 -6.67 -1.44 -11.01
C ALA A 157 -7.51 -0.70 -9.95
N GLN A 158 -8.64 -0.14 -10.40
CA GLN A 158 -9.62 0.54 -9.53
C GLN A 158 -10.43 -0.47 -8.70
N ASP A 159 -10.98 0.03 -7.59
CA ASP A 159 -11.74 -0.74 -6.60
C ASP A 159 -11.00 -2.00 -6.14
N CYS A 160 -9.67 -1.92 -6.04
CA CYS A 160 -8.80 -3.04 -5.70
C CYS A 160 -7.89 -2.71 -4.51
N ALA A 161 -7.61 -3.70 -3.66
CA ALA A 161 -6.69 -3.54 -2.53
C ALA A 161 -5.83 -4.79 -2.30
N PRO A 162 -4.59 -4.63 -1.78
CA PRO A 162 -3.74 -5.76 -1.45
C PRO A 162 -4.31 -6.62 -0.31
N PRO A 163 -3.96 -7.92 -0.26
CA PRO A 163 -4.43 -8.81 0.80
C PRO A 163 -3.85 -8.44 2.16
N CYS A 164 -4.69 -8.52 3.20
CA CYS A 164 -4.31 -8.27 4.59
C CYS A 164 -3.37 -9.33 5.17
N SER A 165 -3.30 -10.53 4.59
CA SER A 165 -2.36 -11.60 4.98
C SER A 165 -0.88 -11.30 4.67
N ASN A 166 -0.60 -10.10 4.14
CA ASN A 166 0.69 -9.61 3.65
C ASN A 166 1.14 -10.29 2.35
N MET A 167 1.82 -9.51 1.51
CA MET A 167 2.29 -9.97 0.20
C MET A 167 3.65 -10.64 0.26
N TYR A 168 4.54 -10.19 1.16
CA TYR A 168 5.97 -10.50 1.11
C TYR A 168 6.45 -11.39 2.26
N PHE A 169 5.81 -11.29 3.42
CA PHE A 169 6.28 -11.92 4.65
C PHE A 169 5.42 -13.10 5.07
N LYS A 170 6.06 -14.09 5.71
CA LYS A 170 5.34 -15.22 6.30
C LYS A 170 4.65 -14.78 7.60
N PRO A 171 3.58 -15.47 8.03
CA PRO A 171 2.88 -15.13 9.28
C PRO A 171 3.79 -15.08 10.51
N GLY A 172 4.79 -15.98 10.60
CA GLY A 172 5.76 -15.99 11.70
C GLY A 172 6.63 -14.72 11.76
N ASP A 173 7.07 -14.22 10.60
CA ASP A 173 7.89 -13.01 10.50
C ASP A 173 7.07 -11.77 10.90
N ILE A 174 5.79 -11.74 10.52
CA ILE A 174 4.86 -10.67 10.87
C ILE A 174 4.63 -10.62 12.39
N ILE A 175 4.42 -11.78 13.02
CA ILE A 175 4.24 -11.85 14.48
C ILE A 175 5.49 -11.35 15.21
N PHE A 176 6.68 -11.73 14.74
CA PHE A 176 7.94 -11.23 15.28
C PHE A 176 8.06 -9.72 15.12
N ALA A 177 7.88 -9.19 13.91
CA ALA A 177 7.98 -7.76 13.61
C ALA A 177 7.00 -6.94 14.46
N LYS A 178 5.74 -7.40 14.55
CA LYS A 178 4.70 -6.74 15.36
C LYS A 178 5.05 -6.70 16.84
N SER A 179 5.56 -7.81 17.38
CA SER A 179 5.99 -7.88 18.78
C SER A 179 7.21 -6.99 19.04
N PHE A 180 8.17 -6.97 18.11
CA PHE A 180 9.35 -6.12 18.19
C PHE A 180 8.97 -4.63 18.19
N VAL A 181 8.12 -4.20 17.24
CA VAL A 181 7.61 -2.82 17.19
C VAL A 181 6.87 -2.45 18.48
N GLY A 182 6.02 -3.34 19.00
CA GLY A 182 5.30 -3.13 20.26
C GLY A 182 6.23 -2.90 21.45
N VAL A 183 7.25 -3.75 21.62
CA VAL A 183 8.24 -3.63 22.72
C VAL A 183 9.06 -2.35 22.58
N CYS A 184 9.58 -2.07 21.39
CA CYS A 184 10.33 -0.84 21.13
C CYS A 184 9.48 0.42 21.40
N SER A 185 8.19 0.37 21.08
CA SER A 185 7.26 1.48 21.32
C SER A 185 7.03 1.73 22.83
N ILE A 186 6.96 0.69 23.65
CA ILE A 186 6.82 0.87 25.10
C ILE A 186 8.09 1.52 25.68
N ILE A 187 9.27 1.05 25.28
CA ILE A 187 10.55 1.58 25.73
C ILE A 187 10.71 3.04 25.31
N CYS A 188 10.44 3.35 24.03
CA CYS A 188 10.53 4.70 23.49
C CYS A 188 9.53 5.66 24.16
N LEU A 189 8.29 5.21 24.40
CA LEU A 189 7.27 6.00 25.07
C LEU A 189 7.69 6.34 26.51
N GLY A 190 8.24 5.37 27.26
CA GLY A 190 8.75 5.62 28.61
C GLY A 190 9.90 6.63 28.64
N ALA A 191 10.88 6.47 27.75
CA ALA A 191 12.05 7.36 27.69
C ALA A 191 11.70 8.80 27.25
N THR A 192 10.83 8.95 26.25
CA THR A 192 10.40 10.25 25.74
C THR A 192 9.46 10.96 26.72
N LEU A 193 8.55 10.23 27.37
CA LEU A 193 7.67 10.79 28.39
C LEU A 193 8.47 11.27 29.61
N PHE A 194 9.48 10.51 30.06
CA PHE A 194 10.37 10.95 31.14
C PHE A 194 11.06 12.29 30.79
N THR A 195 11.54 12.43 29.56
CA THR A 195 12.18 13.67 29.08
C THR A 195 11.20 14.84 29.08
N PHE A 196 9.97 14.63 28.59
CA PHE A 196 8.93 15.65 28.55
C PHE A 196 8.44 16.05 29.95
N LEU A 197 8.20 15.09 30.85
CA LEU A 197 7.80 15.36 32.23
C LEU A 197 8.88 16.12 33.00
N THR A 198 10.16 15.77 32.79
CA THR A 198 11.28 16.49 33.39
C THR A 198 11.32 17.96 32.94
N PHE A 199 10.97 18.24 31.68
CA PHE A 199 10.83 19.62 31.20
C PHE A 199 9.65 20.34 31.84
N LEU A 200 8.51 19.69 32.06
CA LEU A 200 7.36 20.32 32.71
C LEU A 200 7.64 20.72 34.17
N ILE A 201 8.47 19.94 34.87
CA ILE A 201 8.88 20.25 36.25
C ILE A 201 9.77 21.50 36.30
N ASP A 202 10.71 21.63 35.36
CA ASP A 202 11.59 22.80 35.25
C ASP A 202 11.72 23.27 33.80
N VAL A 203 10.75 24.09 33.38
CA VAL A 203 10.70 24.69 32.04
C VAL A 203 11.84 25.66 31.76
N LYS A 204 12.51 26.18 32.80
CA LYS A 204 13.64 27.11 32.64
C LYS A 204 14.96 26.39 32.38
N ARG A 205 15.02 25.07 32.64
CA ARG A 205 16.19 24.22 32.44
C ARG A 205 16.64 24.13 30.99
N PHE A 206 15.70 24.08 30.04
CA PHE A 206 15.98 23.85 28.63
C PHE A 206 15.76 25.11 27.79
N ARG A 207 16.80 25.95 27.68
CA ARG A 207 16.80 27.12 26.80
C ARG A 207 17.26 26.76 25.39
N TYR A 208 17.02 27.64 24.43
CA TYR A 208 17.70 27.52 23.13
C TYR A 208 19.22 27.60 23.37
N PRO A 209 20.03 26.79 22.67
CA PRO A 209 19.71 25.94 21.51
C PRO A 209 19.22 24.51 21.81
N GLU A 210 19.10 24.07 23.07
CA GLU A 210 18.70 22.70 23.45
C GLU A 210 17.20 22.44 23.40
N ARG A 211 16.38 23.49 23.54
CA ARG A 211 14.92 23.41 23.56
C ARG A 211 14.27 22.57 22.45
N PRO A 212 14.76 22.56 21.18
CA PRO A 212 14.25 21.66 20.14
C PRO A 212 14.23 20.17 20.52
N ILE A 213 15.15 19.70 21.38
CA ILE A 213 15.20 18.30 21.84
C ILE A 213 13.91 17.91 22.57
N ILE A 214 13.27 18.85 23.27
CA ILE A 214 12.02 18.59 23.98
C ILE A 214 10.87 18.38 23.00
N PHE A 215 10.73 19.27 22.00
CA PHE A 215 9.70 19.13 20.98
C PHE A 215 9.92 17.87 20.13
N TYR A 216 11.19 17.53 19.89
CA TYR A 216 11.59 16.27 19.31
C TYR A 216 11.08 15.07 20.11
N ALA A 217 11.35 15.05 21.42
CA ALA A 217 10.87 13.99 22.31
C ALA A 217 9.33 13.90 22.35
N VAL A 218 8.61 15.03 22.29
CA VAL A 218 7.14 15.04 22.18
C VAL A 218 6.66 14.41 20.87
N CYS A 219 7.31 14.70 19.74
CA CYS A 219 6.94 14.07 18.47
C CYS A 219 7.08 12.54 18.55
N TYR A 220 8.22 12.07 19.07
CA TYR A 220 8.46 10.62 19.18
C TYR A 220 7.62 9.94 20.26
N SER A 221 7.17 10.65 21.31
CA SER A 221 6.22 10.08 22.27
C SER A 221 4.87 9.79 21.61
N PHE A 222 4.37 10.69 20.76
CA PHE A 222 3.15 10.45 19.98
C PHE A 222 3.32 9.36 18.92
N VAL A 223 4.43 9.36 18.16
CA VAL A 223 4.75 8.28 17.21
C VAL A 223 4.75 6.92 17.91
N SER A 224 5.42 6.84 19.06
CA SER A 224 5.50 5.63 19.87
C SER A 224 4.14 5.20 20.44
N LEU A 225 3.33 6.17 20.88
CA LEU A 225 1.96 5.91 21.33
C LEU A 225 1.10 5.33 20.20
N MET A 226 1.21 5.85 18.97
CA MET A 226 0.43 5.35 17.84
C MET A 226 0.82 3.91 17.47
N TYR A 227 2.12 3.59 17.44
CA TYR A 227 2.55 2.19 17.22
C TYR A 227 2.14 1.26 18.36
N PHE A 228 2.15 1.72 19.61
CA PHE A 228 1.63 0.95 20.74
C PHE A 228 0.11 0.70 20.63
N ILE A 229 -0.66 1.71 20.22
CA ILE A 229 -2.10 1.55 19.94
C ILE A 229 -2.32 0.57 18.77
N GLY A 230 -1.54 0.67 17.70
CA GLY A 230 -1.59 -0.28 16.57
C GLY A 230 -1.29 -1.73 17.00
N PHE A 231 -0.30 -1.91 17.88
CA PHE A 231 0.00 -3.20 18.49
C PHE A 231 -1.21 -3.78 19.24
N LEU A 232 -1.89 -2.98 20.07
CA LEU A 232 -3.09 -3.41 20.81
C LEU A 232 -4.30 -3.67 19.90
N LEU A 233 -4.48 -2.87 18.84
CA LEU A 233 -5.60 -3.00 17.90
C LEU A 233 -5.46 -4.18 16.94
N GLY A 234 -4.28 -4.78 16.83
CA GLY A 234 -4.06 -5.88 15.90
C GLY A 234 -4.13 -5.39 14.46
N ASN A 235 -4.85 -6.10 13.60
CA ASN A 235 -5.06 -5.69 12.19
C ASN A 235 -6.43 -5.03 11.99
N ASN A 236 -7.20 -4.81 13.06
CA ASN A 236 -8.57 -4.29 12.96
C ASN A 236 -8.63 -2.85 12.44
N ALA A 237 -7.59 -2.05 12.67
CA ALA A 237 -7.50 -0.70 12.14
C ALA A 237 -6.96 -0.67 10.70
N ALA A 238 -6.01 -1.55 10.38
CA ALA A 238 -5.31 -1.57 9.10
C ALA A 238 -6.01 -2.41 8.02
N CYS A 239 -6.97 -3.26 8.38
CA CYS A 239 -7.62 -4.18 7.44
C CYS A 239 -9.15 -4.09 7.44
N THR A 240 -9.74 -4.37 6.28
CA THR A 240 -11.17 -4.47 6.03
C THR A 240 -11.54 -5.92 5.73
N LYS A 241 -12.67 -6.37 6.27
CA LYS A 241 -13.16 -7.73 6.01
C LYS A 241 -13.60 -7.92 4.57
N ALA A 242 -13.46 -9.14 4.07
CA ALA A 242 -13.94 -9.54 2.75
C ALA A 242 -15.40 -9.11 2.50
N THR A 243 -15.67 -8.52 1.32
CA THR A 243 -17.02 -8.09 0.93
C THR A 243 -17.86 -9.26 0.40
N HIS A 244 -17.21 -10.26 -0.20
CA HIS A 244 -17.84 -11.45 -0.77
C HIS A 244 -17.42 -12.72 -0.03
N PRO A 245 -18.23 -13.80 -0.06
CA PRO A 245 -17.90 -15.08 0.57
C PRO A 245 -16.60 -15.71 0.07
N SER A 246 -16.28 -15.52 -1.21
CA SER A 246 -15.02 -15.96 -1.84
C SER A 246 -13.90 -14.92 -1.73
N GLY A 247 -14.14 -13.81 -1.03
CA GLY A 247 -13.17 -12.72 -0.86
C GLY A 247 -12.17 -12.98 0.25
N VAL A 248 -11.03 -12.28 0.20
CA VAL A 248 -10.06 -12.24 1.30
C VAL A 248 -10.11 -10.89 2.01
N ASP A 249 -9.66 -10.86 3.26
CA ASP A 249 -9.48 -9.60 3.98
C ASP A 249 -8.42 -8.76 3.27
N THR A 250 -8.70 -7.47 3.07
CA THR A 250 -7.85 -6.54 2.33
C THR A 250 -7.36 -5.43 3.25
N VAL A 251 -6.24 -4.79 2.90
CA VAL A 251 -5.81 -3.61 3.64
C VAL A 251 -6.76 -2.43 3.39
N VAL A 252 -6.86 -1.55 4.38
CA VAL A 252 -7.59 -0.29 4.20
C VAL A 252 -6.82 0.59 3.22
N LEU A 253 -7.50 1.00 2.15
CA LEU A 253 -7.03 2.05 1.25
C LEU A 253 -8.00 3.23 1.32
N GLY A 254 -7.45 4.43 1.40
CA GLY A 254 -8.18 5.69 1.52
C GLY A 254 -8.58 6.08 2.95
N SER A 255 -9.12 7.29 3.07
CA SER A 255 -9.43 7.98 4.33
C SER A 255 -10.83 7.68 4.88
N GLN A 256 -11.50 6.64 4.39
CA GLN A 256 -12.89 6.33 4.76
C GLN A 256 -12.98 5.62 6.11
N SER A 257 -11.96 4.82 6.47
CA SER A 257 -11.88 4.20 7.79
C SER A 257 -11.44 5.24 8.83
N LYS A 258 -12.34 5.59 9.75
CA LYS A 258 -12.08 6.60 10.79
C LYS A 258 -10.89 6.24 11.67
N GLY A 259 -10.79 4.96 12.07
CA GLY A 259 -9.70 4.49 12.93
C GLY A 259 -8.34 4.54 12.23
N CYS A 260 -8.28 4.02 11.01
CA CYS A 260 -7.08 4.04 10.19
C CYS A 260 -6.62 5.48 9.90
N THR A 261 -7.56 6.34 9.49
CA THR A 261 -7.28 7.74 9.16
C THR A 261 -6.76 8.51 10.37
N LEU A 262 -7.31 8.28 11.56
CA LEU A 262 -6.81 8.93 12.78
C LEU A 262 -5.38 8.49 13.13
N LEU A 263 -5.09 7.18 13.06
CA LEU A 263 -3.74 6.66 13.28
C LEU A 263 -2.75 7.26 12.28
N PHE A 264 -3.12 7.28 10.99
CA PHE A 264 -2.34 7.91 9.93
C PHE A 264 -2.07 9.39 10.21
N MET A 265 -3.11 10.18 10.51
CA MET A 265 -2.98 11.63 10.70
C MET A 265 -1.99 11.96 11.81
N LEU A 266 -2.10 11.28 12.96
CA LEU A 266 -1.21 11.50 14.09
C LEU A 266 0.20 10.98 13.80
N LEU A 267 0.32 9.76 13.31
CA LEU A 267 1.62 9.13 13.06
C LEU A 267 2.42 9.91 12.01
N TYR A 268 1.82 10.24 10.87
CA TYR A 268 2.48 10.98 9.80
C TYR A 268 2.83 12.41 10.23
N PHE A 269 1.89 13.14 10.84
CA PHE A 269 2.13 14.50 11.33
C PHE A 269 3.33 14.56 12.29
N PHE A 270 3.36 13.71 13.31
CA PHE A 270 4.43 13.73 14.30
C PHE A 270 5.75 13.18 13.75
N SER A 271 5.73 12.27 12.79
CA SER A 271 6.94 11.79 12.12
C SER A 271 7.61 12.91 11.32
N ILE A 272 6.86 13.64 10.49
CA ILE A 272 7.38 14.77 9.72
C ILE A 272 7.78 15.92 10.65
N ALA A 273 6.98 16.22 11.68
CA ALA A 273 7.34 17.23 12.69
C ALA A 273 8.65 16.90 13.39
N GLY A 274 8.88 15.63 13.72
CA GLY A 274 10.15 15.14 14.24
C GLY A 274 11.31 15.51 13.33
N ILE A 275 11.24 15.14 12.04
CA ILE A 275 12.29 15.48 11.05
C ILE A 275 12.55 16.99 11.01
N VAL A 276 11.51 17.83 10.98
CA VAL A 276 11.66 19.30 10.97
C VAL A 276 12.31 19.81 12.26
N TRP A 277 11.95 19.27 13.43
CA TRP A 277 12.58 19.62 14.71
C TRP A 277 14.05 19.21 14.78
N TRP A 278 14.44 18.09 14.18
CA TRP A 278 15.85 17.72 14.04
C TRP A 278 16.60 18.71 13.14
N VAL A 279 16.03 19.12 12.01
CA VAL A 279 16.64 20.17 11.17
C VAL A 279 16.78 21.46 11.96
N ILE A 280 15.75 21.89 12.70
CA ILE A 280 15.82 23.07 13.57
C ILE A 280 16.92 22.93 14.62
N LEU A 281 17.11 21.75 15.22
CA LEU A 281 18.21 21.48 16.15
C LEU A 281 19.58 21.69 15.48
N THR A 282 19.76 21.22 14.24
CA THR A 282 21.00 21.45 13.49
C THR A 282 21.20 22.93 13.13
N ILE A 283 20.12 23.67 12.82
CA ILE A 283 20.15 25.11 12.58
C ILE A 283 20.57 25.86 13.85
N THR A 284 19.92 25.59 14.99
CA THR A 284 20.24 26.30 16.24
C THR A 284 21.65 25.97 16.73
N TRP A 285 22.10 24.74 16.52
CA TRP A 285 23.48 24.33 16.80
C TRP A 285 24.48 25.07 15.90
N PHE A 286 24.23 25.13 14.59
CA PHE A 286 25.07 25.89 13.66
C PHE A 286 25.10 27.38 14.01
N LEU A 287 23.96 28.00 14.34
CA LEU A 287 23.91 29.43 14.71
C LEU A 287 24.70 29.71 16.00
N ALA A 288 24.69 28.79 16.95
CA ALA A 288 25.53 28.88 18.15
C ALA A 288 27.02 28.69 17.83
N ALA A 289 27.37 27.83 16.87
CA ALA A 289 28.76 27.45 16.53
C ALA A 289 29.46 28.33 15.51
N GLY A 290 28.74 28.73 14.47
CA GLY A 290 29.16 29.57 13.36
C GLY A 290 29.24 31.03 13.79
N PRO A 291 28.12 31.75 13.70
CA PRO A 291 28.04 33.17 13.99
C PRO A 291 28.02 33.49 15.50
N LYS A 292 28.16 32.49 16.39
CA LYS A 292 28.21 32.65 17.85
C LYS A 292 26.99 33.39 18.43
N TRP A 293 25.79 33.07 17.94
CA TRP A 293 24.58 33.69 18.44
C TRP A 293 24.33 33.34 19.91
N SER A 294 23.92 34.33 20.70
CA SER A 294 23.50 34.10 22.09
C SER A 294 22.16 33.36 22.15
N CYS A 295 21.86 32.76 23.30
CA CYS A 295 20.61 32.05 23.53
C CYS A 295 19.39 32.96 23.28
N GLU A 296 19.47 34.23 23.69
CA GLU A 296 18.43 35.24 23.51
C GLU A 296 18.23 35.61 22.02
N ALA A 297 19.31 35.65 21.24
CA ALA A 297 19.24 35.94 19.81
C ALA A 297 18.51 34.82 19.04
N ILE A 298 18.77 33.55 19.40
CA ILE A 298 18.08 32.39 18.82
C ILE A 298 16.62 32.36 19.27
N GLU A 299 16.34 32.65 20.55
CA GLU A 299 14.99 32.67 21.10
C GLU A 299 14.07 33.70 20.40
N LYS A 300 14.62 34.85 19.97
CA LYS A 300 13.87 35.83 19.14
C LYS A 300 13.37 35.26 17.81
N LYS A 301 13.92 34.14 17.33
CA LYS A 301 13.48 33.46 16.10
C LYS A 301 12.55 32.26 16.36
N ALA A 302 12.24 31.94 17.62
CA ALA A 302 11.45 30.77 18.00
C ALA A 302 10.09 30.68 17.28
N MET A 303 9.41 31.81 17.06
CA MET A 303 8.14 31.86 16.33
C MET A 303 8.25 31.21 14.94
N TRP A 304 9.31 31.52 14.19
CA TRP A 304 9.53 30.96 12.85
C TRP A 304 9.84 29.47 12.88
N PHE A 305 10.59 29.01 13.89
CA PHE A 305 10.86 27.59 14.10
C PHE A 305 9.56 26.81 14.34
N HIS A 306 8.71 27.31 15.24
CA HIS A 306 7.42 26.69 15.52
C HIS A 306 6.46 26.71 14.33
N PHE A 307 6.41 27.83 13.60
CA PHE A 307 5.59 27.94 12.40
C PHE A 307 5.98 26.89 11.35
N ALA A 308 7.27 26.72 11.07
CA ALA A 308 7.75 25.71 10.13
C ALA A 308 7.49 24.28 10.65
N ALA A 309 7.82 24.02 11.93
CA ALA A 309 7.75 22.68 12.51
C ALA A 309 6.33 22.11 12.62
N TRP A 310 5.31 22.96 12.73
CA TRP A 310 3.92 22.53 12.80
C TRP A 310 3.16 22.77 11.49
N GLY A 311 3.52 23.82 10.76
CA GLY A 311 2.90 24.16 9.49
C GLY A 311 3.23 23.16 8.37
N ILE A 312 4.52 22.80 8.20
CA ILE A 312 4.92 21.87 7.13
C ILE A 312 4.25 20.49 7.29
N PRO A 313 4.31 19.82 8.46
CA PRO A 313 3.60 18.55 8.65
C PRO A 313 2.09 18.71 8.48
N GLY A 314 1.50 19.78 9.01
CA GLY A 314 0.05 20.02 8.91
C GLY A 314 -0.42 20.12 7.46
N VAL A 315 0.28 20.89 6.63
CA VAL A 315 -0.02 21.01 5.19
C VAL A 315 0.13 19.65 4.50
N LEU A 316 1.23 18.93 4.72
CA LEU A 316 1.44 17.62 4.08
C LEU A 316 0.39 16.59 4.50
N THR A 317 0.02 16.52 5.78
CA THR A 317 -1.06 15.64 6.27
C THR A 317 -2.39 15.96 5.59
N VAL A 318 -2.77 17.24 5.50
CA VAL A 318 -4.02 17.65 4.84
C VAL A 318 -4.00 17.30 3.35
N MET A 319 -2.88 17.52 2.66
CA MET A 319 -2.74 17.15 1.24
C MET A 319 -2.96 15.65 1.03
N LEU A 320 -2.38 14.80 1.87
CA LEU A 320 -2.55 13.34 1.76
C LEU A 320 -3.99 12.87 2.02
N LEU A 321 -4.71 13.54 2.91
CA LEU A 321 -6.14 13.26 3.13
C LEU A 321 -6.98 13.66 1.92
N VAL A 322 -6.71 14.83 1.33
CA VAL A 322 -7.41 15.29 0.12
C VAL A 322 -7.13 14.37 -1.07
N LEU A 323 -5.90 13.87 -1.18
CA LEU A 323 -5.51 12.92 -2.23
C LEU A 323 -5.93 11.47 -1.96
N ASN A 324 -6.59 11.20 -0.81
CA ASN A 324 -7.03 9.86 -0.40
C ASN A 324 -5.88 8.82 -0.34
N LYS A 325 -4.65 9.25 0.00
CA LYS A 325 -3.43 8.42 0.00
C LYS A 325 -3.12 7.80 1.37
N VAL A 326 -4.15 7.31 2.06
CA VAL A 326 -4.02 6.63 3.36
C VAL A 326 -4.01 5.12 3.14
N GLU A 327 -3.05 4.42 3.72
CA GLU A 327 -2.84 2.99 3.48
C GLU A 327 -2.64 2.25 4.82
N GLY A 328 -3.29 1.09 4.97
CA GLY A 328 -3.13 0.23 6.14
C GLY A 328 -1.82 -0.54 6.12
N ASP A 329 -1.10 -0.56 7.24
CA ASP A 329 0.06 -1.42 7.46
C ASP A 329 -0.34 -2.65 8.27
N ASN A 330 -0.44 -3.79 7.58
CA ASN A 330 -0.79 -5.08 8.18
C ASN A 330 0.38 -5.73 8.97
N ILE A 331 1.58 -5.16 8.93
CA ILE A 331 2.72 -5.60 9.75
C ILE A 331 2.63 -4.96 11.14
N SER A 332 2.57 -3.64 11.20
CA SER A 332 2.56 -2.91 12.48
C SER A 332 1.17 -2.69 13.07
N GLY A 333 0.11 -2.84 12.27
CA GLY A 333 -1.28 -2.60 12.72
C GLY A 333 -1.70 -1.13 12.75
N VAL A 334 -0.89 -0.23 12.18
CA VAL A 334 -1.22 1.19 12.01
C VAL A 334 -1.58 1.50 10.56
N CYS A 335 -1.72 2.79 10.24
CA CYS A 335 -1.88 3.25 8.87
C CYS A 335 -0.85 4.34 8.54
N PHE A 336 -0.32 4.29 7.34
CA PHE A 336 0.73 5.17 6.85
C PHE A 336 0.51 5.53 5.38
N VAL A 337 1.52 6.10 4.72
CA VAL A 337 1.52 6.48 3.30
C VAL A 337 2.75 5.92 2.61
N GLY A 338 2.60 5.52 1.34
CA GLY A 338 3.72 5.09 0.50
C GLY A 338 4.12 3.63 0.71
N LEU A 339 3.21 2.82 1.25
CA LEU A 339 3.34 1.37 1.42
C LEU A 339 3.04 0.63 0.11
N TYR A 340 2.05 1.08 -0.66
CA TYR A 340 1.64 0.46 -1.93
C TYR A 340 1.68 1.43 -3.11
N ASP A 341 1.75 2.73 -2.85
CA ASP A 341 1.91 3.78 -3.87
C ASP A 341 3.34 4.35 -3.89
N LEU A 342 4.07 4.08 -4.99
CA LEU A 342 5.44 4.56 -5.18
C LEU A 342 5.56 6.09 -5.32
N ASP A 343 4.56 6.75 -5.90
CA ASP A 343 4.60 8.20 -6.06
C ASP A 343 4.35 8.87 -4.69
N ALA A 344 3.42 8.32 -3.91
CA ALA A 344 3.20 8.77 -2.54
C ALA A 344 4.46 8.61 -1.67
N LEU A 345 5.13 7.46 -1.76
CA LEU A 345 6.41 7.21 -1.08
C LEU A 345 7.48 8.24 -1.47
N ARG A 346 7.67 8.46 -2.78
CA ARG A 346 8.68 9.39 -3.31
C ARG A 346 8.47 10.81 -2.83
N TYR A 347 7.27 11.35 -3.02
CA TYR A 347 7.02 12.78 -2.80
C TYR A 347 6.72 13.13 -1.36
N PHE A 348 6.08 12.24 -0.59
CA PHE A 348 5.59 12.57 0.76
C PHE A 348 6.39 11.92 1.89
N VAL A 349 7.29 10.98 1.61
CA VAL A 349 8.15 10.36 2.61
C VAL A 349 9.62 10.59 2.28
N LEU A 350 10.08 10.13 1.12
CA LEU A 350 11.48 10.22 0.71
C LEU A 350 11.94 11.65 0.47
N ALA A 351 11.21 12.45 -0.30
CA ALA A 351 11.63 13.83 -0.61
C ALA A 351 11.79 14.70 0.66
N PRO A 352 10.84 14.74 1.63
CA PRO A 352 11.03 15.46 2.88
C PRO A 352 12.20 14.93 3.72
N LEU A 353 12.37 13.60 3.79
CA LEU A 353 13.47 12.96 4.53
C LEU A 353 14.83 13.30 3.91
N CYS A 354 14.98 13.15 2.59
CA CYS A 354 16.18 13.52 1.83
C CYS A 354 16.52 15.00 2.04
N MET A 355 15.54 15.88 1.88
CA MET A 355 15.72 17.32 2.06
C MET A 355 16.20 17.64 3.48
N GLY A 356 15.55 17.04 4.49
CA GLY A 356 15.96 17.18 5.88
C GLY A 356 17.40 16.73 6.11
N VAL A 357 17.74 15.51 5.70
CA VAL A 357 19.08 14.92 5.85
C VAL A 357 20.15 15.77 5.15
N ILE A 358 19.92 16.22 3.91
CA ILE A 358 20.88 17.06 3.17
C ILE A 358 21.12 18.39 3.89
N ILE A 359 20.04 19.08 4.31
CA ILE A 359 20.15 20.36 5.04
C ILE A 359 20.88 20.15 6.36
N GLY A 360 20.50 19.12 7.13
CA GLY A 360 21.11 18.82 8.43
C GLY A 360 22.59 18.44 8.30
N LEU A 361 22.96 17.62 7.31
CA LEU A 361 24.34 17.28 7.00
C LEU A 361 25.18 18.53 6.69
N PHE A 362 24.68 19.39 5.81
CA PHE A 362 25.36 20.62 5.44
C PHE A 362 25.60 21.51 6.68
N LEU A 363 24.59 21.70 7.52
CA LEU A 363 24.68 22.52 8.73
C LEU A 363 25.60 21.91 9.80
N ILE A 364 25.57 20.58 9.97
CA ILE A 364 26.47 19.85 10.86
C ILE A 364 27.92 20.06 10.40
N LEU A 365 28.22 19.85 9.12
CA LEU A 365 29.56 20.04 8.56
C LEU A 365 30.03 21.50 8.71
N ALA A 366 29.18 22.46 8.37
CA ALA A 366 29.50 23.88 8.51
C ALA A 366 29.77 24.28 9.98
N GLY A 367 29.01 23.74 10.93
CA GLY A 367 29.22 24.01 12.35
C GLY A 367 30.49 23.34 12.90
N ILE A 368 30.85 22.14 12.44
CA ILE A 368 32.13 21.48 12.80
C ILE A 368 33.31 22.32 12.28
N VAL A 369 33.25 22.75 11.02
CA VAL A 369 34.29 23.61 10.41
C VAL A 369 34.45 24.92 11.18
N SER A 370 33.34 25.57 11.54
CA SER A 370 33.39 26.80 12.33
C SER A 370 34.04 26.59 13.71
N LEU A 371 33.67 25.51 14.41
CA LEU A 371 34.27 25.18 15.71
C LEU A 371 35.78 24.97 15.62
N ASN A 372 36.25 24.31 14.55
CA ASN A 372 37.67 24.09 14.31
C ASN A 372 38.42 25.40 14.00
N ASN A 373 37.84 26.29 13.20
CA ASN A 373 38.42 27.60 12.89
C ASN A 373 38.53 28.49 14.13
N VAL A 374 37.51 28.50 14.99
CA VAL A 374 37.51 29.26 16.25
C VAL A 374 38.54 28.70 17.24
N ARG A 375 38.77 27.37 17.23
CA ARG A 375 39.78 26.71 18.08
C ARG A 375 41.22 27.12 17.72
N GLN A 376 41.49 27.48 16.46
CA GLN A 376 42.82 27.89 16.00
C GLN A 376 43.19 29.34 16.38
N VAL A 377 42.21 30.21 16.65
CA VAL A 377 42.42 31.67 16.79
C VAL A 377 42.35 32.19 18.23
N ILE A 378 41.73 31.46 19.18
CA ILE A 378 41.38 32.02 20.50
C ILE A 378 42.03 31.23 21.64
N GLN A 379 43.26 31.63 22.00
CA GLN A 379 43.98 31.21 23.20
C GLN A 379 43.82 32.19 24.39
N HIS A 380 43.06 33.29 24.26
CA HIS A 380 43.12 34.41 25.22
C HIS A 380 41.94 34.60 26.18
N ASP A 381 40.94 33.70 26.23
CA ASP A 381 39.81 33.77 27.20
C ASP A 381 39.36 32.36 27.61
N GLU A 382 40.05 31.73 28.57
CA GLU A 382 39.94 30.27 28.82
C GLU A 382 38.67 29.82 29.56
N HIS A 383 38.29 30.45 30.68
CA HIS A 383 37.38 29.80 31.63
C HIS A 383 35.88 29.79 31.21
N ASN A 384 35.35 30.89 30.67
CA ASN A 384 33.96 30.95 30.23
C ASN A 384 33.74 30.29 28.86
N GLN A 385 34.78 30.24 28.02
CA GLN A 385 34.73 29.62 26.69
C GLN A 385 34.74 28.10 26.77
N GLU A 386 35.41 27.48 27.75
CA GLU A 386 35.41 26.02 27.92
C GLU A 386 34.03 25.43 28.24
N LYS A 387 33.24 26.09 29.09
CA LYS A 387 31.88 25.63 29.43
C LYS A 387 30.97 25.67 28.21
N LEU A 388 31.04 26.75 27.42
CA LEU A 388 30.27 26.91 26.18
C LEU A 388 30.71 25.88 25.12
N LYS A 389 32.02 25.63 24.97
CA LYS A 389 32.56 24.59 24.07
C LYS A 389 32.07 23.19 24.43
N LYS A 390 32.16 22.78 25.71
CA LYS A 390 31.68 21.47 26.19
C LYS A 390 30.19 21.29 25.94
N PHE A 391 29.41 22.35 26.18
CA PHE A 391 27.97 22.38 25.91
C PHE A 391 27.64 22.18 24.42
N MET A 392 28.35 22.88 23.53
CA MET A 392 28.13 22.77 22.08
C MET A 392 28.59 21.44 21.49
N ILE A 393 29.68 20.86 22.01
CA ILE A 393 30.14 19.52 21.61
C ILE A 393 29.06 18.48 21.93
N ARG A 394 28.42 18.57 23.11
CA ARG A 394 27.35 17.62 23.50
C ARG A 394 26.18 17.63 22.51
N ILE A 395 25.70 18.81 22.13
CA ILE A 395 24.58 18.96 21.18
C ILE A 395 24.99 18.49 19.77
N GLY A 396 26.23 18.76 19.36
CA GLY A 396 26.77 18.27 18.09
C GLY A 396 26.86 16.75 18.04
N VAL A 397 27.38 16.11 19.10
CA VAL A 397 27.44 14.65 19.23
C VAL A 397 26.04 14.05 19.18
N PHE A 398 25.08 14.62 19.91
CA PHE A 398 23.69 14.15 19.86
C PHE A 398 23.10 14.22 18.43
N SER A 399 23.34 15.32 17.72
CA SER A 399 22.86 15.52 16.35
C SER A 399 23.51 14.53 15.36
N CYS A 400 24.81 14.26 15.50
CA CYS A 400 25.53 13.28 14.69
C CYS A 400 25.12 11.84 14.99
N LEU A 401 24.89 11.48 16.26
CA LEU A 401 24.39 10.15 16.62
C LEU A 401 23.01 9.89 16.03
N TYR A 402 22.17 10.93 15.96
CA TYR A 402 20.84 10.83 15.38
C TYR A 402 20.82 10.75 13.85
N LEU A 403 21.83 11.33 13.20
CA LEU A 403 22.00 11.24 11.75
C LEU A 403 22.17 9.78 11.28
N VAL A 404 22.81 8.91 12.07
CA VAL A 404 23.04 7.50 11.72
C VAL A 404 21.74 6.75 11.44
N PRO A 405 20.76 6.65 12.37
CA PRO A 405 19.49 5.98 12.09
C PRO A 405 18.66 6.67 11.01
N LEU A 406 18.76 8.00 10.83
CA LEU A 406 18.10 8.70 9.72
C LEU A 406 18.64 8.28 8.35
N VAL A 407 19.97 8.19 8.22
CA VAL A 407 20.61 7.73 6.99
C VAL A 407 20.30 6.25 6.74
N THR A 408 20.27 5.41 7.78
CA THR A 408 19.84 4.01 7.66
C THR A 408 18.39 3.91 7.18
N LEU A 409 17.48 4.70 7.76
CA LEU A 409 16.07 4.74 7.34
C LEU A 409 15.94 5.20 5.89
N LEU A 410 16.68 6.23 5.50
CA LEU A 410 16.72 6.71 4.12
C LEU A 410 17.23 5.60 3.17
N ALA A 411 18.30 4.90 3.54
CA ALA A 411 18.83 3.78 2.76
C ALA A 411 17.77 2.67 2.60
N CYS A 412 17.07 2.31 3.68
CA CYS A 412 15.98 1.33 3.62
C CYS A 412 14.87 1.75 2.64
N TYR A 413 14.38 2.99 2.71
CA TYR A 413 13.35 3.46 1.78
C TYR A 413 13.83 3.53 0.33
N THR A 414 15.09 3.92 0.10
CA THR A 414 15.65 3.92 -1.27
C THR A 414 15.78 2.50 -1.83
N TYR A 415 16.18 1.54 -0.99
CA TYR A 415 16.26 0.12 -1.34
C TYR A 415 14.87 -0.46 -1.63
N GLU A 416 13.89 -0.15 -0.80
CA GLU A 416 12.49 -0.53 -0.97
C GLU A 416 11.93 0.02 -2.28
N GLN A 417 12.14 1.32 -2.55
CA GLN A 417 11.73 1.95 -3.80
C GLN A 417 12.34 1.26 -5.03
N SER A 418 13.65 0.95 -5.01
CA SER A 418 14.33 0.40 -6.18
C SER A 418 13.89 -1.04 -6.48
N HIS A 419 13.52 -1.81 -5.47
CA HIS A 419 13.15 -3.22 -5.62
C HIS A 419 11.63 -3.45 -5.66
N ARG A 420 10.81 -2.45 -5.34
CA ARG A 420 9.34 -2.58 -5.28
C ARG A 420 8.74 -3.22 -6.52
N SER A 421 9.09 -2.71 -7.71
CA SER A 421 8.54 -3.23 -8.97
C SER A 421 8.90 -4.69 -9.20
N THR A 422 10.10 -5.11 -8.78
CA THR A 422 10.51 -6.51 -8.84
C THR A 422 9.69 -7.35 -7.87
N TRP A 423 9.51 -6.91 -6.62
CA TRP A 423 8.71 -7.63 -5.63
C TRP A 423 7.24 -7.78 -6.02
N GLU A 424 6.64 -6.74 -6.59
CA GLU A 424 5.26 -6.79 -7.09
C GLU A 424 5.12 -7.76 -8.27
N LYS A 425 6.08 -7.76 -9.21
CA LYS A 425 6.09 -8.70 -10.33
C LYS A 425 6.29 -10.14 -9.87
N THR A 426 7.20 -10.38 -8.93
CA THR A 426 7.40 -11.71 -8.33
C THR A 426 6.15 -12.17 -7.60
N TRP A 427 5.51 -11.29 -6.81
CA TRP A 427 4.26 -11.63 -6.14
C TRP A 427 3.14 -11.99 -7.13
N ILE A 428 2.99 -11.21 -8.21
CA ILE A 428 2.05 -11.56 -9.29
C ILE A 428 2.41 -12.92 -9.87
N HIS A 429 3.67 -13.17 -10.22
CA HIS A 429 4.10 -14.45 -10.80
C HIS A 429 3.83 -15.64 -9.87
N ASP A 430 4.12 -15.52 -8.57
CA ASP A 430 3.95 -16.60 -7.60
C ASP A 430 2.49 -16.87 -7.26
N ARG A 431 1.61 -15.86 -7.41
CA ARG A 431 0.22 -15.92 -6.96
C ARG A 431 -0.79 -15.75 -8.10
N CYS A 432 -0.34 -15.65 -9.35
CA CYS A 432 -1.20 -15.41 -10.51
C CYS A 432 -2.22 -16.54 -10.67
N GLN A 433 -1.77 -17.77 -10.43
CA GLN A 433 -2.62 -18.93 -10.32
C GLN A 433 -3.64 -18.70 -9.22
N GLU A 434 -3.25 -18.64 -7.95
CA GLU A 434 -4.15 -18.58 -6.79
C GLU A 434 -5.26 -17.52 -6.90
N TYR A 435 -4.94 -16.35 -7.46
CA TYR A 435 -5.88 -15.24 -7.60
C TYR A 435 -6.51 -15.13 -9.00
N SER A 436 -6.27 -16.05 -9.92
CA SER A 436 -6.72 -15.95 -11.32
C SER A 436 -6.33 -14.61 -11.99
N ILE A 437 -5.11 -14.15 -11.74
CA ILE A 437 -4.46 -12.98 -12.37
C ILE A 437 -3.66 -13.51 -13.58
N PRO A 438 -3.47 -12.76 -14.69
CA PRO A 438 -2.74 -13.30 -15.82
C PRO A 438 -1.27 -13.52 -15.45
N CYS A 439 -0.79 -14.74 -15.63
CA CYS A 439 0.59 -15.09 -15.33
C CYS A 439 1.54 -14.50 -16.40
N PRO A 440 2.63 -13.82 -16.01
CA PRO A 440 3.65 -13.40 -16.96
C PRO A 440 4.24 -14.62 -17.68
N HIS A 441 4.32 -14.59 -19.02
CA HIS A 441 4.97 -15.65 -19.78
C HIS A 441 6.47 -15.71 -19.47
N GLU A 442 6.98 -16.88 -19.09
CA GLU A 442 8.42 -17.15 -19.10
C GLU A 442 8.92 -17.07 -20.54
N HIS A 443 9.61 -15.98 -20.89
CA HIS A 443 10.49 -16.01 -22.04
C HIS A 443 11.60 -17.01 -21.72
N SER A 444 11.48 -18.23 -22.27
CA SER A 444 12.49 -19.27 -22.23
C SER A 444 13.71 -18.83 -23.04
N ASN A 445 14.46 -17.87 -22.52
CA ASN A 445 15.85 -17.68 -22.90
C ASN A 445 16.67 -18.64 -22.05
N GLN A 446 16.79 -19.88 -22.54
CA GLN A 446 17.99 -20.65 -22.28
C GLN A 446 19.20 -19.77 -22.65
N PRO A 447 20.20 -19.72 -21.78
CA PRO A 447 21.42 -20.40 -22.16
C PRO A 447 21.85 -21.37 -21.06
N ASN A 448 22.15 -22.59 -21.49
CA ASN A 448 22.96 -23.57 -20.76
C ASN A 448 24.07 -22.88 -19.98
N GLN A 449 24.15 -23.15 -18.67
CA GLN A 449 25.45 -23.23 -18.00
C GLN A 449 25.39 -24.27 -16.87
N ARG A 450 26.24 -25.28 -17.06
CA ARG A 450 26.59 -26.36 -16.15
C ARG A 450 27.24 -25.84 -14.88
#